data_AF-A0A431LIK8-F1
#
_entry.id   AF-A0A431LIK8-F1
#
_cell.length_a   1.000
_cell.length_b   1.000
_cell.length_c   1.000
_cell.angle_alpha   90.00
_cell.angle_beta   90.00
_cell.angle_gamma   90.00
#
_symmetry.space_group_name_H-M   'P 1'
#
loop_
_entity.id
_entity.type
_entity.pdbx_description
1 polymer ?
#
loop_
_entity_poly.entity_id
_entity_poly.type
_entity_poly.pdbx_seq_one_letter_code
_entity_poly.pdbx_strand_id
1 'polypeptide(L)'
;MKVIVALLLSLLASLPAPAQPREASGCSTDIEAALRELNPKQPTPGNVADANCKPWPPSGGKVIAAVMAFEQGEAPERRWVGVLALLDTKTLKPLNSRRFELAEDATTRVGEHSLRLDTANYAVAPGVRALGLRYSDSGPGPSAADESHSDELTLFVPEGRGLRPVFGMSMERARAVEGCLGSCPNAVWDTASFTVAIGPPGPKGWNDLRVTATVTRDGNVQTPNFDTTPRRYHLVYRYDGTGYRQEASQLDWTDFCCTIASMPR
;
A
#
# COMPACT_ATOMS: atom_id res chain seq x y z
N MET A 1 41.28 47.08 48.96
CA MET A 1 41.57 46.36 47.70
C MET A 1 40.24 45.84 47.17
N LYS A 2 39.73 46.42 46.07
CA LYS A 2 38.42 46.10 45.46
C LYS A 2 38.58 44.91 44.52
N VAL A 3 37.66 43.95 44.55
CA VAL A 3 37.43 43.04 43.42
C VAL A 3 35.92 42.98 43.18
N ILE A 4 35.50 43.56 42.06
CA ILE A 4 34.14 43.50 41.53
C ILE A 4 34.16 42.40 40.46
N VAL A 5 33.38 41.34 40.66
CA VAL A 5 33.16 40.30 39.65
C VAL A 5 31.90 40.66 38.88
N ALA A 6 32.05 40.99 37.59
CA ALA A 6 30.94 41.26 36.69
C ALA A 6 30.45 39.94 36.07
N LEU A 7 29.23 39.53 36.40
CA LEU A 7 28.51 38.46 35.68
C LEU A 7 27.88 39.06 34.42
N LEU A 8 28.34 38.62 33.25
CA LEU A 8 27.73 38.94 31.95
C LEU A 8 26.73 37.85 31.56
N LEU A 9 25.44 38.20 31.61
CA LEU A 9 24.34 37.44 31.03
C LEU A 9 24.49 37.35 29.50
N SER A 10 24.49 36.14 28.95
CA SER A 10 24.31 35.90 27.51
C SER A 10 22.99 35.15 27.30
N LEU A 11 21.95 35.90 26.89
CA LEU A 11 20.65 35.36 26.51
C LEU A 11 20.69 35.01 25.00
N LEU A 12 20.83 33.73 24.68
CA LEU A 12 20.68 33.21 23.32
C LEU A 12 19.18 33.13 22.99
N ALA A 13 18.68 34.07 22.20
CA ALA A 13 17.34 34.01 21.62
C ALA A 13 17.34 33.04 20.44
N SER A 14 16.85 31.81 20.65
CA SER A 14 16.54 30.85 19.60
C SER A 14 15.26 31.27 18.88
N LEU A 15 15.41 31.78 17.65
CA LEU A 15 14.29 31.99 16.74
C LEU A 15 13.75 30.61 16.28
N PRO A 16 12.44 30.34 16.38
CA PRO A 16 11.86 29.13 15.79
C PRO A 16 11.89 29.26 14.26
N ALA A 17 12.54 28.31 13.59
CA ALA A 17 12.48 28.20 12.14
C ALA A 17 11.02 27.88 11.72
N PRO A 18 10.49 28.51 10.67
CA PRO A 18 9.18 28.13 10.14
C PRO A 18 9.25 26.69 9.64
N ALA A 19 8.36 25.84 10.13
CA ALA A 19 8.19 24.47 9.64
C ALA A 19 7.78 24.53 8.16
N GLN A 20 8.67 24.14 7.26
CA GLN A 20 8.29 23.93 5.86
C GLN A 20 7.31 22.75 5.79
N PRO A 21 6.17 22.89 5.09
CA PRO A 21 5.26 21.77 4.87
C PRO A 21 6.04 20.64 4.18
N ARG A 22 5.99 19.44 4.76
CA ARG A 22 6.65 18.26 4.23
C ARG A 22 6.05 17.95 2.87
N GLU A 23 6.85 18.05 1.81
CA GLU A 23 6.43 17.63 0.48
C GLU A 23 6.18 16.12 0.50
N ALA A 24 4.89 15.75 0.51
CA ALA A 24 4.45 14.41 0.22
C ALA A 24 5.10 13.91 -1.08
N SER A 25 5.57 12.67 -1.09
CA SER A 25 6.39 12.11 -2.17
C SER A 25 5.85 12.41 -3.58
N GLY A 26 6.41 13.44 -4.22
CA GLY A 26 6.07 13.89 -5.58
C GLY A 26 4.71 14.60 -5.76
N CYS A 27 3.95 14.86 -4.69
CA CYS A 27 2.65 15.53 -4.77
C CYS A 27 2.76 17.04 -4.50
N SER A 28 2.20 17.86 -5.39
CA SER A 28 2.06 19.32 -5.16
C SER A 28 0.77 19.65 -4.41
N THR A 29 0.71 20.85 -3.84
CA THR A 29 -0.52 21.41 -3.22
C THR A 29 -1.67 21.51 -4.21
N ASP A 30 -1.41 21.76 -5.49
CA ASP A 30 -2.43 21.83 -6.52
C ASP A 30 -3.06 20.46 -6.80
N ILE A 31 -2.25 19.39 -6.73
CA ILE A 31 -2.76 18.01 -6.82
C ILE A 31 -3.62 17.71 -5.61
N GLU A 32 -3.20 18.08 -4.40
CA GLU A 32 -4.01 17.91 -3.19
C GLU A 32 -5.37 18.62 -3.33
N ALA A 33 -5.38 19.89 -3.74
CA ALA A 33 -6.60 20.64 -3.97
C ALA A 33 -7.52 19.95 -4.99
N ALA A 34 -6.96 19.48 -6.12
CA ALA A 34 -7.70 18.74 -7.12
C ALA A 34 -8.32 17.44 -6.55
N LEU A 35 -7.60 16.72 -5.68
CA LEU A 35 -8.10 15.49 -5.04
C LEU A 35 -9.21 15.76 -4.02
N ARG A 36 -9.13 16.87 -3.25
CA ARG A 36 -10.16 17.26 -2.29
C ARG A 36 -11.48 17.63 -2.98
N GLU A 37 -11.40 18.21 -4.18
CA GLU A 37 -12.56 18.71 -4.94
C GLU A 37 -13.15 17.71 -5.95
N LEU A 38 -12.62 16.48 -6.04
CA LEU A 38 -13.10 15.47 -7.00
C LEU A 38 -14.60 15.21 -6.95
N ASN A 39 -15.18 15.30 -5.74
CA ASN A 39 -16.61 15.23 -5.54
C ASN A 39 -17.07 16.49 -4.80
N PRO A 40 -17.52 17.54 -5.53
CA PRO A 40 -17.96 18.79 -4.89
C PRO A 40 -19.12 18.60 -3.91
N LYS A 41 -19.89 17.51 -4.03
CA LYS A 41 -20.97 17.19 -3.09
C LYS A 41 -20.48 16.56 -1.80
N GLN A 42 -19.27 16.00 -1.79
CA GLN A 42 -18.62 15.38 -0.65
C GLN A 42 -17.12 15.73 -0.67
N PRO A 43 -16.76 16.98 -0.29
CA PRO A 43 -15.38 17.37 -0.14
C PRO A 43 -14.65 16.44 0.84
N THR A 44 -13.33 16.33 0.70
CA THR A 44 -12.50 15.55 1.61
C THR A 44 -11.73 16.48 2.53
N PRO A 45 -12.28 16.88 3.70
CA PRO A 45 -11.57 17.71 4.66
C PRO A 45 -10.47 16.91 5.39
N GLY A 46 -9.76 17.55 6.30
CA GLY A 46 -8.81 16.89 7.20
C GLY A 46 -7.36 16.86 6.71
N ASN A 47 -6.44 16.53 7.61
CA ASN A 47 -5.01 16.51 7.33
C ASN A 47 -4.63 15.35 6.42
N VAL A 48 -3.60 15.54 5.59
CA VAL A 48 -3.04 14.46 4.78
C VAL A 48 -2.15 13.59 5.68
N ALA A 49 -2.50 12.30 5.83
CA ALA A 49 -1.67 11.32 6.53
C ALA A 49 -0.52 10.82 5.66
N ASP A 50 -0.86 10.58 4.40
CA ASP A 50 0.05 10.00 3.44
C ASP A 50 -0.36 10.38 2.03
N ALA A 51 0.62 10.47 1.16
CA ALA A 51 0.42 10.92 -0.20
C ALA A 51 1.57 10.45 -1.11
N ASN A 52 1.18 9.93 -2.27
CA ASN A 52 2.13 9.48 -3.29
C ASN A 52 1.63 9.86 -4.68
N CYS A 53 2.49 10.52 -5.46
CA CYS A 53 2.19 10.92 -6.84
C CYS A 53 3.31 10.46 -7.77
N LYS A 54 2.93 9.88 -8.93
CA LYS A 54 3.87 9.39 -9.94
C LYS A 54 3.33 9.62 -11.36
N PRO A 55 4.19 9.89 -12.35
CA PRO A 55 3.78 9.85 -13.76
C PRO A 55 3.16 8.50 -14.13
N TRP A 56 2.09 8.52 -14.91
CA TRP A 56 1.41 7.33 -15.38
C TRP A 56 1.06 7.43 -16.88
N PRO A 57 1.38 6.42 -17.69
CA PRO A 57 2.40 5.43 -17.43
C PRO A 57 3.79 6.07 -17.21
N PRO A 58 4.75 5.37 -16.58
CA PRO A 58 6.08 5.94 -16.26
C PRO A 58 6.80 6.61 -17.45
N SER A 59 6.56 6.12 -18.67
CA SER A 59 7.22 6.60 -19.90
C SER A 59 6.40 7.58 -20.75
N GLY A 60 5.25 8.09 -20.26
CA GLY A 60 4.18 8.64 -21.13
C GLY A 60 3.59 10.02 -20.79
N GLY A 61 4.06 10.69 -19.74
CA GLY A 61 4.06 12.17 -19.59
C GLY A 61 2.77 13.00 -19.64
N LYS A 62 1.57 12.41 -19.73
CA LYS A 62 0.31 13.18 -19.81
C LYS A 62 -0.66 12.94 -18.66
N VAL A 63 -0.41 11.92 -17.84
CA VAL A 63 -1.25 11.60 -16.69
C VAL A 63 -0.36 11.47 -15.45
N ILE A 64 -0.88 11.92 -14.31
CA ILE A 64 -0.32 11.71 -12.98
C ILE A 64 -1.24 10.74 -12.27
N ALA A 65 -0.70 9.61 -11.81
CA ALA A 65 -1.36 8.82 -10.78
C ALA A 65 -1.08 9.49 -9.44
N ALA A 66 -2.12 9.72 -8.65
CA ALA A 66 -2.03 10.34 -7.34
C ALA A 66 -2.89 9.55 -6.35
N VAL A 67 -2.38 9.35 -5.15
CA VAL A 67 -3.15 8.82 -4.03
C VAL A 67 -2.87 9.64 -2.78
N MET A 68 -3.91 9.94 -2.02
CA MET A 68 -3.81 10.58 -0.70
C MET A 68 -4.76 9.97 0.30
N ALA A 69 -4.34 9.86 1.56
CA ALA A 69 -5.18 9.54 2.70
C ALA A 69 -5.44 10.80 3.53
N PHE A 70 -6.71 11.08 3.79
CA PHE A 70 -7.15 12.24 4.55
C PHE A 70 -7.77 11.81 5.88
N GLU A 71 -7.27 12.37 6.98
CA GLU A 71 -7.78 12.12 8.33
C GLU A 71 -9.23 12.57 8.45
N GLN A 72 -10.09 11.71 8.99
CA GLN A 72 -11.47 12.01 9.32
C GLN A 72 -11.75 11.65 10.78
N GLY A 73 -12.52 12.50 11.46
CA GLY A 73 -12.89 12.29 12.86
C GLY A 73 -11.72 12.47 13.82
N GLU A 74 -11.98 12.18 15.09
CA GLU A 74 -11.00 12.24 16.18
C GLU A 74 -10.86 10.86 16.83
N ALA A 75 -9.75 10.64 17.55
CA ALA A 75 -9.61 9.43 18.35
C ALA A 75 -10.76 9.30 19.38
N PRO A 76 -11.30 8.10 19.62
CA PRO A 76 -10.87 6.79 19.13
C PRO A 76 -11.50 6.35 17.80
N GLU A 77 -12.39 7.15 17.19
CA GLU A 77 -13.12 6.81 15.96
C GLU A 77 -12.45 7.35 14.69
N ARG A 78 -11.14 7.58 14.76
CA ARG A 78 -10.35 8.10 13.64
C ARG A 78 -10.49 7.16 12.45
N ARG A 79 -10.80 7.75 11.30
CA ARG A 79 -10.91 7.05 10.02
C ARG A 79 -10.11 7.79 8.97
N TRP A 80 -9.78 7.11 7.89
CA TRP A 80 -9.11 7.75 6.76
C TRP A 80 -9.93 7.58 5.51
N VAL A 81 -10.00 8.67 4.75
CA VAL A 81 -10.53 8.63 3.40
C VAL A 81 -9.36 8.60 2.45
N GLY A 82 -9.23 7.51 1.70
CA GLY A 82 -8.34 7.40 0.57
C GLY A 82 -8.97 7.96 -0.70
N VAL A 83 -8.18 8.71 -1.46
CA VAL A 83 -8.54 9.19 -2.79
C VAL A 83 -7.44 8.80 -3.77
N LEU A 84 -7.76 7.91 -4.70
CA LEU A 84 -6.90 7.52 -5.83
C LEU A 84 -7.43 8.18 -7.10
N ALA A 85 -6.56 8.80 -7.90
CA ALA A 85 -6.94 9.38 -9.16
C ALA A 85 -5.86 9.31 -10.24
N LEU A 86 -6.31 9.34 -11.48
CA LEU A 86 -5.53 9.67 -12.66
C LEU A 86 -5.89 11.09 -13.08
N LEU A 87 -4.92 12.00 -13.07
CA LEU A 87 -5.10 13.42 -13.36
C LEU A 87 -4.40 13.78 -14.67
N ASP A 88 -5.01 14.62 -15.50
CA ASP A 88 -4.33 15.23 -16.65
C ASP A 88 -3.19 16.14 -16.18
N THR A 89 -1.99 15.99 -16.72
CA THR A 89 -0.79 16.71 -16.23
C THR A 89 -0.85 18.22 -16.43
N LYS A 90 -1.66 18.72 -17.37
CA LYS A 90 -1.73 20.16 -17.69
C LYS A 90 -2.81 20.88 -16.92
N THR A 91 -3.95 20.22 -16.73
CA THR A 91 -5.16 20.83 -16.17
C THR A 91 -5.46 20.34 -14.75
N LEU A 92 -4.79 19.28 -14.30
CA LEU A 92 -5.06 18.55 -13.06
C LEU A 92 -6.50 18.06 -12.92
N LYS A 93 -7.27 18.06 -14.02
CA LYS A 93 -8.62 17.50 -14.03
C LYS A 93 -8.56 15.98 -13.88
N PRO A 94 -9.44 15.39 -13.06
CA PRO A 94 -9.51 13.94 -12.96
C PRO A 94 -10.03 13.31 -14.24
N LEU A 95 -9.25 12.38 -14.77
CA LEU A 95 -9.66 11.47 -15.83
C LEU A 95 -10.43 10.29 -15.23
N ASN A 96 -9.89 9.74 -14.14
CA ASN A 96 -10.47 8.64 -13.39
C ASN A 96 -10.22 8.85 -11.90
N SER A 97 -11.15 8.44 -11.06
CA SER A 97 -10.93 8.45 -9.62
C SER A 97 -11.66 7.35 -8.88
N ARG A 98 -11.21 7.10 -7.66
CA ARG A 98 -11.86 6.27 -6.68
C ARG A 98 -11.61 6.85 -5.29
N ARG A 99 -12.69 7.03 -4.55
CA ARG A 99 -12.66 7.21 -3.10
C ARG A 99 -12.80 5.84 -2.44
N PHE A 100 -12.12 5.64 -1.32
CA PHE A 100 -12.24 4.45 -0.49
C PHE A 100 -12.02 4.83 0.97
N GLU A 101 -12.50 4.00 1.89
CA GLU A 101 -12.25 4.18 3.32
C GLU A 101 -11.14 3.24 3.78
N LEU A 102 -10.27 3.73 4.67
CA LEU A 102 -9.35 2.91 5.46
C LEU A 102 -9.76 3.12 6.92
N ALA A 103 -10.31 2.07 7.52
CA ALA A 103 -10.64 2.08 8.93
C ALA A 103 -9.36 1.78 9.73
N GLU A 104 -9.11 2.56 10.78
CA GLU A 104 -8.20 2.10 11.83
C GLU A 104 -8.94 1.16 12.76
N ASP A 105 -8.23 0.18 13.29
CA ASP A 105 -8.68 -0.63 14.42
C ASP A 105 -7.52 -0.79 15.41
N ALA A 106 -7.67 -1.69 16.39
CA ALA A 106 -6.65 -1.92 17.41
C ALA A 106 -5.28 -2.33 16.82
N THR A 107 -5.27 -2.83 15.58
CA THR A 107 -4.08 -3.34 14.89
C THR A 107 -3.70 -2.51 13.67
N THR A 108 -4.66 -1.85 13.02
CA THR A 108 -4.50 -1.14 11.74
C THR A 108 -4.31 0.36 11.93
N ARG A 109 -3.27 0.93 11.33
CA ARG A 109 -2.96 2.36 11.34
C ARG A 109 -2.57 2.87 9.95
N VAL A 110 -3.02 4.07 9.60
CA VAL A 110 -2.53 4.78 8.42
C VAL A 110 -1.57 5.89 8.86
N GLY A 111 -0.33 5.78 8.39
CA GLY A 111 0.72 6.76 8.60
C GLY A 111 1.50 7.03 7.33
N GLU A 112 2.60 7.76 7.47
CA GLU A 112 3.51 8.06 6.35
C GLU A 112 3.95 6.76 5.64
N HIS A 113 3.95 6.76 4.31
CA HIS A 113 4.32 5.63 3.45
C HIS A 113 3.39 4.41 3.47
N SER A 114 2.20 4.52 4.07
CA SER A 114 1.18 3.46 4.06
C SER A 114 0.61 3.21 2.67
N LEU A 115 0.61 4.20 1.77
CA LEU A 115 0.09 4.15 0.41
C LEU A 115 1.21 4.39 -0.59
N ARG A 116 1.39 3.43 -1.51
CA ARG A 116 2.39 3.52 -2.58
C ARG A 116 1.78 3.19 -3.93
N LEU A 117 2.02 4.03 -4.93
CA LEU A 117 1.65 3.72 -6.31
C LEU A 117 2.63 2.70 -6.90
N ASP A 118 2.09 1.57 -7.36
CA ASP A 118 2.81 0.56 -8.14
C ASP A 118 2.53 0.81 -9.63
N THR A 119 3.55 1.34 -10.30
CA THR A 119 3.49 1.73 -11.70
C THR A 119 4.16 0.71 -12.62
N ALA A 120 4.33 -0.54 -12.18
CA ALA A 120 4.78 -1.61 -13.04
C ALA A 120 3.87 -1.76 -14.29
N ASN A 121 4.42 -2.38 -15.34
CA ASN A 121 3.74 -2.48 -16.63
C ASN A 121 2.63 -3.54 -16.63
N TYR A 122 1.51 -3.24 -15.96
CA TYR A 122 0.33 -4.09 -15.94
C TYR A 122 -0.55 -3.89 -17.18
N ALA A 123 -0.04 -4.24 -18.37
CA ALA A 123 -0.83 -4.28 -19.59
C ALA A 123 -1.77 -5.50 -19.57
N VAL A 124 -2.94 -5.34 -18.96
CA VAL A 124 -3.88 -6.43 -18.64
C VAL A 124 -4.76 -6.83 -19.82
N ALA A 125 -4.93 -5.97 -20.83
CA ALA A 125 -5.56 -6.29 -22.10
C ALA A 125 -5.06 -5.33 -23.19
N PRO A 126 -5.32 -5.58 -24.49
CA PRO A 126 -4.99 -4.63 -25.55
C PRO A 126 -5.57 -3.22 -25.26
N GLY A 127 -4.69 -2.23 -25.12
CA GLY A 127 -5.08 -0.85 -24.81
C GLY A 127 -5.49 -0.58 -23.35
N VAL A 128 -5.48 -1.60 -22.49
CA VAL A 128 -5.87 -1.47 -21.06
C VAL A 128 -4.64 -1.71 -20.19
N ARG A 129 -4.24 -0.67 -19.45
CA ARG A 129 -3.20 -0.74 -18.42
C ARG A 129 -3.82 -0.53 -17.05
N ALA A 130 -3.50 -1.42 -16.11
CA ALA A 130 -3.89 -1.24 -14.73
C ALA A 130 -2.92 -0.31 -13.98
N LEU A 131 -3.44 0.39 -12.98
CA LEU A 131 -2.69 1.11 -11.96
C LEU A 131 -2.67 0.27 -10.69
N GLY A 132 -1.48 0.02 -10.13
CA GLY A 132 -1.36 -0.64 -8.84
C GLY A 132 -1.36 0.37 -7.70
N LEU A 133 -2.06 0.05 -6.62
CA LEU A 133 -1.96 0.71 -5.33
C LEU A 133 -1.53 -0.33 -4.31
N ARG A 134 -0.45 -0.04 -3.58
CA ARG A 134 -0.02 -0.81 -2.41
C ARG A 134 -0.44 -0.13 -1.12
N TYR A 135 -0.93 -0.93 -0.18
CA TYR A 135 -1.20 -0.51 1.18
C TYR A 135 -0.33 -1.30 2.16
N SER A 136 0.35 -0.61 3.06
CA SER A 136 1.08 -1.21 4.18
C SER A 136 0.52 -0.61 5.46
N ASP A 137 0.14 -1.47 6.40
CA ASP A 137 -0.22 -1.05 7.74
C ASP A 137 1.02 -0.49 8.45
N SER A 138 0.84 0.62 9.17
CA SER A 138 1.88 1.25 10.00
C SER A 138 1.73 0.95 11.49
N GLY A 139 0.75 0.11 11.84
CA GLY A 139 0.51 -0.39 13.18
C GLY A 139 1.62 -1.32 13.66
N PRO A 140 1.82 -1.46 14.99
CA PRO A 140 2.84 -2.34 15.56
C PRO A 140 2.54 -3.83 15.37
N GLY A 141 1.32 -4.19 14.92
CA GLY A 141 0.86 -5.56 14.82
C GLY A 141 0.73 -6.28 16.17
N PRO A 142 0.25 -7.54 16.18
CA PRO A 142 0.22 -8.36 17.37
C PRO A 142 1.64 -8.78 17.79
N SER A 143 1.91 -8.88 19.09
CA SER A 143 3.22 -9.29 19.61
C SER A 143 3.55 -10.78 19.44
N ALA A 144 2.51 -11.62 19.28
CA ALA A 144 2.63 -13.07 19.14
C ALA A 144 1.58 -13.56 18.12
N ALA A 145 1.70 -13.07 16.88
CA ALA A 145 0.79 -13.44 15.81
C ALA A 145 1.10 -14.85 15.31
N ASP A 146 0.07 -15.63 15.00
CA ASP A 146 0.24 -16.90 14.29
C ASP A 146 0.38 -16.66 12.78
N GLU A 147 -0.18 -15.56 12.27
CA GLU A 147 -0.16 -15.19 10.86
C GLU A 147 0.00 -13.68 10.70
N SER A 148 0.58 -13.26 9.58
CA SER A 148 0.62 -11.86 9.18
C SER A 148 0.48 -11.71 7.68
N HIS A 149 -0.01 -10.55 7.26
CA HIS A 149 -0.07 -10.14 5.88
C HIS A 149 0.30 -8.66 5.79
N SER A 150 1.02 -8.30 4.74
CA SER A 150 1.48 -6.93 4.52
C SER A 150 1.57 -6.62 3.02
N ASP A 151 1.75 -5.34 2.73
CA ASP A 151 1.97 -4.82 1.38
C ASP A 151 0.85 -5.22 0.40
N GLU A 152 -0.40 -4.97 0.78
CA GLU A 152 -1.60 -5.25 0.01
C GLU A 152 -1.59 -4.55 -1.35
N LEU A 153 -1.51 -5.29 -2.45
CA LEU A 153 -1.61 -4.79 -3.81
C LEU A 153 -3.04 -4.89 -4.32
N THR A 154 -3.59 -3.77 -4.78
CA THR A 154 -4.81 -3.76 -5.61
C THR A 154 -4.50 -3.20 -7.00
N LEU A 155 -4.93 -3.90 -8.05
CA LEU A 155 -4.86 -3.39 -9.43
C LEU A 155 -6.21 -2.79 -9.83
N PHE A 156 -6.16 -1.57 -10.35
CA PHE A 156 -7.32 -0.83 -10.84
C PHE A 156 -7.23 -0.58 -12.34
N VAL A 157 -8.34 -0.73 -13.05
CA VAL A 157 -8.44 -0.33 -14.46
C VAL A 157 -9.29 0.93 -14.61
N PRO A 158 -8.89 1.87 -15.47
CA PRO A 158 -9.73 2.99 -15.87
C PRO A 158 -11.01 2.49 -16.55
N GLU A 159 -12.17 2.92 -16.04
CA GLU A 159 -13.47 2.62 -16.65
C GLU A 159 -14.40 3.82 -16.50
N GLY A 160 -14.72 4.48 -17.62
CA GLY A 160 -15.45 5.75 -17.59
C GLY A 160 -14.69 6.79 -16.77
N ARG A 161 -15.33 7.32 -15.71
CA ARG A 161 -14.69 8.24 -14.73
C ARG A 161 -14.18 7.51 -13.48
N GLY A 162 -14.35 6.20 -13.39
CA GLY A 162 -14.00 5.40 -12.23
C GLY A 162 -12.67 4.67 -12.38
N LEU A 163 -12.14 4.21 -11.24
CA LEU A 163 -11.09 3.20 -11.17
C LEU A 163 -11.69 1.91 -10.58
N ARG A 164 -11.93 0.93 -11.45
CA ARG A 164 -12.53 -0.37 -11.06
C ARG A 164 -11.44 -1.33 -10.60
N PRO A 165 -11.56 -1.99 -9.43
CA PRO A 165 -10.57 -2.95 -8.97
C PRO A 165 -10.77 -4.25 -9.75
N VAL A 166 -9.68 -4.87 -10.19
CA VAL A 166 -9.72 -6.13 -10.93
C VAL A 166 -8.88 -7.23 -10.30
N PHE A 167 -7.99 -6.89 -9.36
CA PHE A 167 -7.15 -7.84 -8.64
C PHE A 167 -6.80 -7.28 -7.27
N GLY A 168 -6.64 -8.15 -6.28
CA GLY A 168 -6.22 -7.80 -4.93
C GLY A 168 -5.49 -8.97 -4.27
N MET A 169 -4.34 -8.72 -3.65
CA MET A 169 -3.63 -9.69 -2.81
C MET A 169 -2.61 -9.03 -1.87
N SER A 170 -2.32 -9.66 -0.74
CA SER A 170 -1.15 -9.34 0.09
C SER A 170 0.13 -9.77 -0.63
N MET A 171 1.08 -8.85 -0.78
CA MET A 171 2.36 -9.14 -1.45
C MET A 171 3.40 -9.76 -0.52
N GLU A 172 3.11 -9.79 0.78
CA GLU A 172 3.85 -10.46 1.81
C GLU A 172 2.90 -11.17 2.77
N ARG A 173 3.23 -12.39 3.15
CA ARG A 173 2.50 -13.17 4.16
C ARG A 173 3.47 -13.95 5.02
N ALA A 174 3.14 -14.16 6.28
CA ALA A 174 3.86 -15.09 7.13
C ALA A 174 2.89 -15.95 7.94
N ARG A 175 3.35 -17.15 8.31
CA ARG A 175 2.63 -18.02 9.26
C ARG A 175 3.60 -18.76 10.16
N ALA A 176 3.20 -18.96 11.41
CA ALA A 176 3.89 -19.83 12.33
C ALA A 176 3.76 -21.29 11.89
N VAL A 177 4.88 -22.00 11.97
CA VAL A 177 4.98 -23.46 11.82
C VAL A 177 5.11 -24.09 13.21
N GLU A 178 5.87 -23.43 14.09
CA GLU A 178 5.99 -23.73 15.51
C GLU A 178 6.03 -22.42 16.31
N GLY A 179 5.38 -22.38 17.47
CA GLY A 179 5.30 -21.17 18.28
C GLY A 179 4.45 -20.08 17.60
N CYS A 180 4.98 -18.86 17.55
CA CYS A 180 4.37 -17.71 16.89
C CYS A 180 5.40 -17.03 15.97
N LEU A 181 4.97 -16.03 15.20
CA LEU A 181 5.87 -15.20 14.40
C LEU A 181 6.88 -14.44 15.29
N GLY A 182 8.17 -14.63 15.02
CA GLY A 182 9.26 -13.85 15.60
C GLY A 182 9.66 -14.24 17.03
N SER A 183 8.95 -13.72 18.03
CA SER A 183 9.49 -13.57 19.40
C SER A 183 9.14 -14.70 20.38
N CYS A 184 8.33 -15.68 19.99
CA CYS A 184 8.02 -16.81 20.87
C CYS A 184 9.22 -17.75 21.04
N PRO A 185 9.44 -18.36 22.22
CA PRO A 185 10.41 -19.42 22.36
C PRO A 185 10.15 -20.53 21.35
N ASN A 186 11.21 -21.00 20.71
CA ASN A 186 11.16 -22.04 19.69
C ASN A 186 10.34 -21.72 18.43
N ALA A 187 10.25 -20.44 18.08
CA ALA A 187 9.49 -20.01 16.92
C ALA A 187 10.13 -20.47 15.60
N VAL A 188 9.30 -21.03 14.73
CA VAL A 188 9.60 -21.36 13.33
C VAL A 188 8.45 -20.84 12.50
N TRP A 189 8.73 -20.17 11.38
CA TRP A 189 7.70 -19.61 10.51
C TRP A 189 8.07 -19.68 9.04
N ASP A 190 7.05 -19.71 8.19
CA ASP A 190 7.20 -19.57 6.74
C ASP A 190 6.84 -18.12 6.36
N THR A 191 7.70 -17.47 5.58
CA THR A 191 7.44 -16.15 4.98
C THR A 191 7.31 -16.31 3.47
N ALA A 192 6.20 -15.82 2.89
CA ALA A 192 5.94 -15.80 1.47
C ALA A 192 6.03 -14.36 0.93
N SER A 193 6.90 -14.14 -0.04
CA SER A 193 6.97 -12.91 -0.82
C SER A 193 6.47 -13.15 -2.25
N PHE A 194 5.72 -12.20 -2.79
CA PHE A 194 5.05 -12.36 -4.06
C PHE A 194 5.53 -11.34 -5.09
N THR A 195 5.51 -11.76 -6.36
CA THR A 195 5.72 -10.88 -7.50
C THR A 195 4.65 -11.14 -8.54
N VAL A 196 4.16 -10.08 -9.19
CA VAL A 196 3.14 -10.18 -10.25
C VAL A 196 3.76 -9.79 -11.58
N ALA A 197 3.57 -10.63 -12.58
CA ALA A 197 3.95 -10.37 -13.97
C ALA A 197 2.76 -10.58 -14.91
N ILE A 198 2.80 -9.93 -16.07
CA ILE A 198 1.82 -10.13 -17.14
C ILE A 198 2.20 -11.39 -17.93
N GLY A 199 1.25 -12.31 -18.04
CA GLY A 199 1.34 -13.54 -18.82
C GLY A 199 0.71 -13.43 -20.22
N PRO A 200 0.49 -14.56 -20.90
CA PRO A 200 -0.18 -14.58 -22.20
C PRO A 200 -1.67 -14.22 -22.09
N PRO A 201 -2.32 -13.84 -23.21
CA PRO A 201 -3.77 -13.65 -23.27
C PRO A 201 -4.54 -14.90 -22.82
N GLY A 202 -5.48 -14.70 -21.88
CA GLY A 202 -6.45 -15.71 -21.46
C GLY A 202 -7.73 -15.71 -22.31
N PRO A 203 -8.70 -16.60 -22.00
CA PRO A 203 -9.88 -16.84 -22.83
C PRO A 203 -10.81 -15.64 -23.04
N LYS A 204 -10.75 -14.63 -22.16
CA LYS A 204 -11.56 -13.40 -22.23
C LYS A 204 -10.82 -12.23 -22.90
N GLY A 205 -9.66 -12.47 -23.52
CA GLY A 205 -8.85 -11.43 -24.16
C GLY A 205 -8.03 -10.56 -23.19
N TRP A 206 -8.12 -10.86 -21.89
CA TRP A 206 -7.27 -10.28 -20.85
C TRP A 206 -6.07 -11.19 -20.64
N ASN A 207 -4.88 -10.60 -20.50
CA ASN A 207 -3.66 -11.31 -20.16
C ASN A 207 -3.76 -11.91 -18.76
N ASP A 208 -3.33 -13.15 -18.61
CA ASP A 208 -3.20 -13.80 -17.31
C ASP A 208 -2.24 -13.00 -16.41
N LEU A 209 -2.45 -13.02 -15.10
CA LEU A 209 -1.41 -12.61 -14.15
C LEU A 209 -0.62 -13.85 -13.73
N ARG A 210 0.69 -13.77 -13.88
CA ARG A 210 1.65 -14.78 -13.41
C ARG A 210 2.18 -14.31 -12.07
N VAL A 211 1.80 -15.01 -11.00
CA VAL A 211 2.27 -14.69 -9.65
C VAL A 211 3.32 -15.70 -9.25
N THR A 212 4.49 -15.24 -8.84
CA THR A 212 5.52 -16.10 -8.27
C THR A 212 5.57 -15.86 -6.77
N ALA A 213 5.33 -16.92 -5.99
CA ALA A 213 5.51 -16.93 -4.56
C ALA A 213 6.90 -17.52 -4.25
N THR A 214 7.70 -16.82 -3.47
CA THR A 214 8.95 -17.32 -2.89
C THR A 214 8.75 -17.47 -1.40
N VAL A 215 8.78 -18.72 -0.93
CA VAL A 215 8.56 -19.07 0.47
C VAL A 215 9.89 -19.45 1.12
N THR A 216 10.29 -18.69 2.13
CA THR A 216 11.43 -19.01 3.00
C THR A 216 10.93 -19.51 4.34
N ARG A 217 11.74 -20.34 4.99
CA ARG A 217 11.52 -20.76 6.37
C ARG A 217 12.58 -20.13 7.24
N ASP A 218 12.12 -19.49 8.31
CA ASP A 218 12.95 -18.80 9.28
C ASP A 218 12.56 -19.25 10.70
N GLY A 219 13.39 -18.94 11.69
CA GLY A 219 13.15 -19.33 13.08
C GLY A 219 14.16 -18.72 14.04
N ASN A 220 13.83 -18.69 15.33
CA ASN A 220 14.73 -18.18 16.38
C ASN A 220 15.49 -19.29 17.14
N VAL A 221 15.37 -20.54 16.68
CA VAL A 221 16.13 -21.69 17.18
C VAL A 221 17.31 -21.95 16.26
N GLN A 222 18.46 -22.33 16.81
CA GLN A 222 19.47 -23.08 16.05
C GLN A 222 19.14 -24.57 16.11
N THR A 223 18.07 -24.97 15.42
CA THR A 223 17.74 -26.38 15.30
C THR A 223 18.64 -26.96 14.19
N PRO A 224 19.43 -28.02 14.45
CA PRO A 224 20.23 -28.63 13.40
C PRO A 224 19.25 -29.26 12.39
N ASN A 225 19.34 -28.84 11.12
CA ASN A 225 18.55 -29.29 9.95
C ASN A 225 17.29 -28.47 9.60
N PHE A 226 17.29 -27.15 9.80
CA PHE A 226 16.33 -26.31 9.09
C PHE A 226 16.63 -26.27 7.58
N ASP A 227 15.72 -26.80 6.77
CA ASP A 227 15.73 -26.53 5.33
C ASP A 227 15.25 -25.11 5.08
N THR A 228 16.22 -24.19 4.92
CA THR A 228 16.00 -22.79 4.59
C THR A 228 15.95 -22.55 3.08
N THR A 229 16.00 -23.61 2.28
CA THR A 229 15.96 -23.50 0.81
C THR A 229 14.66 -22.83 0.37
N PRO A 230 14.74 -21.71 -0.37
CA PRO A 230 13.54 -21.04 -0.84
C PRO A 230 12.71 -21.95 -1.75
N ARG A 231 11.45 -22.15 -1.40
CA ARG A 231 10.46 -22.89 -2.21
C ARG A 231 9.75 -21.90 -3.12
N ARG A 232 9.68 -22.21 -4.42
CA ARG A 232 9.00 -21.35 -5.40
C ARG A 232 7.75 -22.02 -5.93
N TYR A 233 6.69 -21.24 -6.00
CA TYR A 233 5.41 -21.67 -6.57
C TYR A 233 4.97 -20.65 -7.62
N HIS A 234 4.39 -21.16 -8.71
CA HIS A 234 3.88 -20.35 -9.80
C HIS A 234 2.37 -20.47 -9.85
N LEU A 235 1.70 -19.34 -9.65
CA LEU A 235 0.25 -19.22 -9.68
C LEU A 235 -0.16 -18.50 -10.96
N VAL A 236 -1.34 -18.85 -11.45
CA VAL A 236 -1.97 -18.19 -12.57
C VAL A 236 -3.27 -17.60 -12.08
N TYR A 237 -3.47 -16.31 -12.35
CA TYR A 237 -4.79 -15.69 -12.17
C TYR A 237 -5.35 -15.34 -13.54
N ARG A 238 -6.58 -15.78 -13.80
CA ARG A 238 -7.31 -15.52 -15.04
C ARG A 238 -8.48 -14.58 -14.80
N TYR A 239 -8.74 -13.72 -15.78
CA TYR A 239 -9.88 -12.81 -15.73
C TYR A 239 -11.19 -13.57 -16.00
N ASP A 240 -12.13 -13.52 -15.06
CA ASP A 240 -13.42 -14.22 -15.14
C ASP A 240 -14.52 -13.41 -15.86
N GLY A 241 -14.22 -12.16 -16.22
CA GLY A 241 -15.18 -11.19 -16.76
C GLY A 241 -15.49 -10.04 -15.80
N THR A 242 -15.16 -10.20 -14.52
CA THR A 242 -15.30 -9.17 -13.48
C THR A 242 -13.95 -8.82 -12.86
N GLY A 243 -13.16 -9.83 -12.52
CA GLY A 243 -11.85 -9.71 -11.89
C GLY A 243 -10.98 -10.93 -12.15
N TYR A 244 -9.75 -10.87 -11.65
CA TYR A 244 -8.79 -11.96 -11.70
C TYR A 244 -9.06 -12.97 -10.59
N ARG A 245 -9.14 -14.26 -10.96
CA ARG A 245 -9.30 -15.39 -10.05
C ARG A 245 -8.14 -16.34 -10.19
N GLN A 246 -7.66 -16.86 -9.07
CA GLN A 246 -6.61 -17.86 -9.05
C GLN A 246 -7.13 -19.15 -9.69
N GLU A 247 -6.33 -19.74 -10.57
CA GLU A 247 -6.56 -21.13 -10.99
C GLU A 247 -6.16 -22.08 -9.87
N ALA A 248 -6.65 -23.32 -9.93
CA ALA A 248 -6.23 -24.36 -9.00
C ALA A 248 -4.69 -24.48 -8.98
N SER A 249 -4.11 -24.46 -7.78
CA SER A 249 -2.67 -24.56 -7.56
C SER A 249 -2.35 -25.51 -6.43
N GLN A 250 -1.13 -26.06 -6.44
CA GLN A 250 -0.61 -26.88 -5.35
C GLN A 250 -0.34 -26.10 -4.06
N LEU A 251 -0.21 -24.77 -4.18
CA LEU A 251 -0.15 -23.89 -3.04
C LEU A 251 -1.57 -23.54 -2.64
N ASP A 252 -2.05 -24.18 -1.57
CA ASP A 252 -3.31 -23.85 -0.94
C ASP A 252 -3.08 -22.74 0.08
N TRP A 253 -3.75 -21.61 -0.13
CA TRP A 253 -3.63 -20.42 0.72
C TRP A 253 -4.68 -20.39 1.82
N THR A 254 -5.60 -21.36 1.90
CA THR A 254 -6.51 -21.47 3.05
C THR A 254 -5.77 -21.72 4.36
N ASP A 255 -4.50 -22.11 4.30
CA ASP A 255 -3.59 -22.20 5.45
C ASP A 255 -2.85 -20.87 5.77
N PHE A 256 -3.26 -19.75 5.17
CA PHE A 256 -2.74 -18.39 5.36
C PHE A 256 -3.90 -17.37 5.43
N CYS A 257 -5.03 -17.78 5.99
CA CYS A 257 -6.31 -17.16 5.70
C CYS A 257 -6.60 -15.95 6.57
N CYS A 258 -6.69 -14.78 5.91
CA CYS A 258 -7.84 -13.90 6.04
C CYS A 258 -8.40 -13.63 4.64
N THR A 259 -9.72 -13.86 4.49
CA THR A 259 -10.46 -13.60 3.25
C THR A 259 -10.33 -12.12 2.89
N ILE A 260 -9.87 -11.86 1.67
CA ILE A 260 -9.83 -10.57 0.96
C ILE A 260 -10.75 -9.53 1.62
N ALA A 261 -10.21 -8.73 2.55
CA ALA A 261 -10.74 -7.41 2.81
C ALA A 261 -10.32 -6.57 1.61
N SER A 262 -11.05 -6.74 0.51
CA SER A 262 -11.12 -5.73 -0.54
C SER A 262 -11.34 -4.41 0.19
N MET A 263 -10.52 -3.39 -0.11
CA MET A 263 -10.78 -2.02 0.37
C MET A 263 -12.29 -1.79 0.36
N PRO A 264 -12.90 -1.47 1.52
CA PRO A 264 -14.34 -1.29 1.58
C PRO A 264 -14.76 -0.29 0.49
N ARG A 265 -15.90 -0.61 -0.13
CA ARG A 265 -16.44 0.10 -1.30
C ARG A 265 -16.54 1.61 -1.08
#